data_AF-A0A6D2WQ42-F1
#
_entry.id   AF-A0A6D2WQ42-F1
#
_cell.length_a   1.000
_cell.length_b   1.000
_cell.length_c   1.000
_cell.angle_alpha   90.00
_cell.angle_beta   90.00
_cell.angle_gamma   90.00
#
_symmetry.space_group_name_H-M   'P 1'
#
loop_
_entity.id
_entity.type
_entity.pdbx_description
1 polymer ?
#
loop_
_entity_poly.entity_id
_entity_poly.type
_entity_poly.pdbx_seq_one_letter_code
_entity_poly.pdbx_strand_id
1 'polypeptide(L)'
;MSAEVIHQVEEALDTDEKEMLLFLCRDVAIDVVPPNVRDLLDILRERGKLSVGDLAELLYRVRRFDLLKRILKMDRKAVETHLLRNPHLVSDYRVLMAEIGEDLDKSDVSSLIFLMKDYMGRGKISKEKSFLDLVVELEKLNLVAPDQLDLLEKCLKNIHRIDLKTKIQKYKQSVQGAGTSYRNVLQAAIQKSLKDPSNNFRSIPEERYKMKSKPLGICLIIDCIGNETELLRDTFTSLGYEVQKFLHLSMHGISQILGQFACMPEHRDYDSFVCVLVSRGGSQSVYGVDQTHSGLPLHHIRRMFMGDSCPYLAGKPKMFFIQNYVVSEGQLEDSSLLEVDGPAMKNVEFKAQKRGLCTVHREADFFWSLCTADMSLLEQSHSSPSLYLQCLSQKLRQERKRSLLDLHIELNGYMYDWNSRVSAKEKYYVWLQHTLRKKLILSYT
;
A
#
# COMPACT_ATOMS: atom_id res chain seq x y z
N MET A 1 -27.36 -11.07 20.00
CA MET A 1 -27.74 -11.86 18.81
C MET A 1 -27.61 -13.33 19.16
N SER A 2 -28.62 -14.17 18.92
CA SER A 2 -28.56 -15.60 19.22
C SER A 2 -27.86 -16.38 18.10
N ALA A 3 -27.23 -17.52 18.43
CA ALA A 3 -26.65 -18.43 17.45
C ALA A 3 -27.69 -18.98 16.46
N GLU A 4 -28.94 -19.09 16.90
CA GLU A 4 -30.08 -19.50 16.08
C GLU A 4 -30.36 -18.53 14.92
N VAL A 5 -30.21 -17.22 15.14
CA VAL A 5 -30.37 -16.21 14.08
C VAL A 5 -29.29 -16.33 13.01
N ILE A 6 -28.04 -16.61 13.40
CA ILE A 6 -26.93 -16.82 12.47
C ILE A 6 -27.18 -18.07 11.61
N HIS A 7 -27.67 -19.15 12.23
CA HIS A 7 -28.00 -20.38 11.51
C HIS A 7 -29.14 -20.19 10.51
N GLN A 8 -30.22 -19.50 10.89
CA GLN A 8 -31.32 -19.19 9.97
C GLN A 8 -30.91 -18.31 8.80
N VAL A 9 -29.95 -17.40 9.00
CA VAL A 9 -29.39 -16.59 7.92
C VAL A 9 -28.55 -17.47 6.99
N GLU A 10 -27.65 -18.28 7.51
CA GLU A 10 -26.75 -19.12 6.69
C GLU A 10 -27.50 -20.16 5.86
N GLU A 11 -28.55 -20.80 6.40
CA GLU A 11 -29.37 -21.75 5.64
C GLU A 11 -30.19 -21.07 4.53
N ALA A 12 -30.55 -19.80 4.72
CA ALA A 12 -31.39 -19.09 3.78
C ALA A 12 -30.63 -18.45 2.61
N LEU A 13 -29.30 -18.35 2.71
CA LEU A 13 -28.44 -17.81 1.65
C LEU A 13 -28.06 -18.90 0.64
N ASP A 14 -28.01 -18.56 -0.64
CA ASP A 14 -27.46 -19.43 -1.67
C ASP A 14 -25.92 -19.36 -1.73
N THR A 15 -25.31 -20.12 -2.66
CA THR A 15 -23.84 -20.20 -2.77
C THR A 15 -23.21 -18.85 -3.13
N ASP A 16 -23.79 -18.13 -4.09
CA ASP A 16 -23.24 -16.85 -4.58
C ASP A 16 -23.39 -15.76 -3.50
N GLU A 17 -24.52 -15.75 -2.80
CA GLU A 17 -24.80 -14.87 -1.66
C GLU A 17 -23.84 -15.14 -0.48
N LYS A 18 -23.49 -16.42 -0.24
CA LYS A 18 -22.49 -16.78 0.78
C LYS A 18 -21.10 -16.28 0.41
N GLU A 19 -20.69 -16.43 -0.85
CA GLU A 19 -19.41 -15.91 -1.34
C GLU A 19 -19.33 -14.38 -1.25
N MET A 20 -20.41 -13.69 -1.60
CA MET A 20 -20.51 -12.24 -1.45
C MET A 20 -20.35 -11.80 0.02
N LEU A 21 -21.02 -12.48 0.96
CA LEU A 21 -20.93 -12.16 2.39
C LEU A 21 -19.51 -12.37 2.93
N LEU A 22 -18.85 -13.48 2.54
CA LEU A 22 -17.45 -13.74 2.87
C LEU A 22 -16.52 -12.64 2.33
N PHE A 23 -16.76 -12.18 1.10
CA PHE A 23 -16.00 -11.09 0.50
C PHE A 23 -16.17 -9.77 1.26
N LEU A 24 -17.41 -9.39 1.60
CA LEU A 24 -17.70 -8.13 2.32
C LEU A 24 -17.03 -8.07 3.70
N CYS A 25 -16.92 -9.21 4.38
CA CYS A 25 -16.36 -9.27 5.75
C CYS A 25 -14.85 -9.48 5.80
N ARG A 26 -14.16 -9.55 4.65
CA ARG A 26 -12.73 -9.87 4.57
C ARG A 26 -11.84 -8.89 5.35
N ASP A 27 -12.20 -7.62 5.37
CA ASP A 27 -11.45 -6.57 6.09
C ASP A 27 -11.66 -6.64 7.62
N VAL A 28 -12.78 -7.22 8.08
CA VAL A 28 -13.10 -7.35 9.51
C VAL A 28 -12.52 -8.64 10.09
N ALA A 29 -12.31 -9.64 9.22
CA ALA A 29 -11.78 -10.97 9.53
C ALA A 29 -10.34 -11.19 8.98
N ILE A 30 -9.49 -10.16 8.91
CA ILE A 30 -8.12 -10.24 8.36
C ILE A 30 -7.28 -11.38 8.98
N ASP A 31 -7.51 -11.72 10.25
CA ASP A 31 -6.73 -12.72 10.99
C ASP A 31 -7.26 -14.16 10.87
N VAL A 32 -8.39 -14.39 10.19
CA VAL A 32 -9.01 -15.73 10.09
C VAL A 32 -9.47 -15.98 8.66
N VAL A 33 -9.20 -17.18 8.15
CA VAL A 33 -9.83 -17.68 6.92
C VAL A 33 -10.99 -18.58 7.36
N PRO A 34 -12.21 -18.04 7.57
CA PRO A 34 -13.33 -18.86 7.98
C PRO A 34 -13.72 -19.79 6.82
N PRO A 35 -13.98 -21.09 7.09
CA PRO A 35 -14.31 -22.04 6.04
C PRO A 35 -15.75 -21.90 5.55
N ASN A 36 -16.64 -21.24 6.30
CA ASN A 36 -18.03 -20.97 5.90
C ASN A 36 -18.57 -19.68 6.57
N VAL A 37 -19.74 -19.22 6.09
CA VAL A 37 -20.41 -18.00 6.58
C VAL A 37 -20.82 -18.11 8.05
N ARG A 38 -21.23 -19.30 8.51
CA ARG A 38 -21.61 -19.53 9.91
C ARG A 38 -20.43 -19.28 10.85
N ASP A 39 -19.28 -19.86 10.56
CA ASP A 39 -18.06 -19.71 11.34
C ASP A 39 -17.59 -18.26 11.32
N LEU A 40 -17.67 -17.58 10.17
CA LEU A 40 -17.39 -16.14 10.08
C LEU A 40 -18.28 -15.33 11.03
N LEU A 41 -19.60 -15.52 10.97
CA LEU A 41 -20.56 -14.77 11.79
C LEU A 41 -20.42 -15.12 13.28
N ASP A 42 -20.14 -16.38 13.61
CA ASP A 42 -19.88 -16.83 14.98
C ASP A 42 -18.59 -16.20 15.53
N ILE A 43 -17.51 -16.15 14.75
CA ILE A 43 -16.25 -15.48 15.12
C ILE A 43 -16.46 -13.97 15.33
N LEU A 44 -17.20 -13.31 14.43
CA LEU A 44 -17.47 -11.87 14.54
C LEU A 44 -18.36 -11.57 15.76
N ARG A 45 -19.31 -12.45 16.08
CA ARG A 45 -20.12 -12.39 17.31
C ARG A 45 -19.26 -12.53 18.55
N GLU A 46 -18.40 -13.55 18.61
CA GLU A 46 -17.53 -13.81 19.77
C GLU A 46 -16.53 -12.67 20.02
N ARG A 47 -16.08 -12.01 18.95
CA ARG A 47 -15.20 -10.84 19.02
C ARG A 47 -15.94 -9.55 19.38
N GLY A 48 -17.26 -9.59 19.57
CA GLY A 48 -18.08 -8.41 19.85
C GLY A 48 -18.17 -7.41 18.69
N LYS A 49 -17.84 -7.83 17.46
CA LYS A 49 -17.84 -7.00 16.25
C LYS A 49 -19.12 -7.16 15.41
N LEU A 50 -20.04 -8.04 15.81
CA LEU A 50 -21.28 -8.30 15.11
C LEU A 50 -22.49 -7.95 15.99
N SER A 51 -23.06 -6.77 15.76
CA SER A 51 -24.34 -6.35 16.31
C SER A 51 -25.50 -6.71 15.37
N VAL A 52 -26.73 -6.49 15.85
CA VAL A 52 -27.94 -6.66 15.03
C VAL A 52 -27.96 -5.67 13.86
N GLY A 53 -27.43 -4.47 14.06
CA GLY A 53 -27.28 -3.46 13.01
C GLY A 53 -26.26 -3.86 11.95
N ASP A 54 -25.17 -4.51 12.35
CA ASP A 54 -24.13 -4.96 11.43
C ASP A 54 -24.61 -6.14 10.57
N LEU A 55 -25.37 -7.07 11.16
CA LEU A 55 -26.03 -8.13 10.40
C LEU A 55 -27.10 -7.57 9.45
N ALA A 56 -27.80 -6.52 9.85
CA ALA A 56 -28.73 -5.82 8.98
C ALA A 56 -28.00 -5.15 7.80
N GLU A 57 -26.82 -4.57 8.03
CA GLU A 57 -25.98 -4.03 6.95
C GLU A 57 -25.56 -5.13 5.96
N LEU A 58 -25.08 -6.28 6.44
CA LEU A 58 -24.68 -7.40 5.58
C LEU A 58 -25.84 -7.91 4.72
N LEU A 59 -27.00 -8.15 5.33
CA LEU A 59 -28.20 -8.62 4.60
C LEU A 59 -28.74 -7.57 3.61
N TYR A 60 -28.61 -6.28 3.94
CA TYR A 60 -28.95 -5.20 3.02
C TYR A 60 -28.03 -5.18 1.80
N ARG A 61 -26.72 -5.39 2.00
CA ARG A 61 -25.72 -5.38 0.93
C ARG A 61 -25.80 -6.62 0.02
N VAL A 62 -26.21 -7.76 0.57
CA VAL A 62 -26.53 -8.99 -0.20
C VAL A 62 -27.95 -8.93 -0.81
N ARG A 63 -28.68 -7.81 -0.65
CA ARG A 63 -30.04 -7.57 -1.19
C ARG A 63 -31.13 -8.54 -0.70
N ARG A 64 -30.91 -9.23 0.42
CA ARG A 64 -31.89 -10.15 1.04
C ARG A 64 -32.85 -9.43 1.98
N PHE A 65 -33.68 -8.57 1.38
CA PHE A 65 -34.69 -7.78 2.10
C PHE A 65 -35.80 -8.62 2.74
N ASP A 66 -36.03 -9.82 2.22
CA ASP A 66 -36.91 -10.84 2.82
C ASP A 66 -36.39 -11.27 4.19
N LEU A 67 -35.08 -11.50 4.32
CA LEU A 67 -34.43 -11.90 5.57
C LEU A 67 -34.40 -10.75 6.58
N LEU A 68 -34.17 -9.52 6.13
CA LEU A 68 -34.28 -8.32 6.98
C LEU A 68 -35.66 -8.23 7.64
N LYS A 69 -36.73 -8.42 6.87
CA LYS A 69 -38.10 -8.37 7.37
C LYS A 69 -38.47 -9.59 8.21
N ARG A 70 -38.06 -10.79 7.79
CA ARG A 70 -38.44 -12.05 8.44
C ARG A 70 -37.70 -12.25 9.76
N ILE A 71 -36.38 -12.05 9.77
CA ILE A 71 -35.47 -12.39 10.88
C ILE A 71 -35.22 -11.17 11.77
N LEU A 72 -34.85 -10.03 11.19
CA LEU A 72 -34.49 -8.83 11.97
C LEU A 72 -35.66 -7.88 12.25
N LYS A 73 -36.83 -8.13 11.62
CA LYS A 73 -38.02 -7.26 11.67
C LYS A 73 -37.71 -5.81 11.28
N MET A 74 -36.71 -5.61 10.42
CA MET A 74 -36.32 -4.31 9.89
C MET A 74 -36.83 -4.18 8.45
N ASP A 75 -37.30 -2.99 8.10
CA ASP A 75 -37.57 -2.64 6.72
C ASP A 75 -36.35 -1.96 6.07
N ARG A 76 -36.37 -1.85 4.75
CA ARG A 76 -35.26 -1.26 3.97
C ARG A 76 -34.93 0.16 4.46
N LYS A 77 -35.96 0.98 4.73
CA LYS A 77 -35.81 2.37 5.18
C LYS A 77 -35.18 2.46 6.57
N ALA A 78 -35.52 1.55 7.49
CA ALA A 78 -34.90 1.49 8.80
C ALA A 78 -33.41 1.17 8.69
N VAL A 79 -33.01 0.26 7.80
CA VAL A 79 -31.58 -0.05 7.58
C VAL A 79 -30.86 1.12 6.93
N GLU A 80 -31.42 1.76 5.90
CA GLU A 80 -30.83 2.97 5.30
C GLU A 80 -30.67 4.10 6.33
N THR A 81 -31.65 4.29 7.22
CA THR A 81 -31.58 5.28 8.30
C THR A 81 -30.52 4.90 9.35
N HIS A 82 -30.38 3.61 9.64
CA HIS A 82 -29.36 3.09 10.55
C HIS A 82 -27.95 3.32 9.98
N LEU A 83 -27.75 3.05 8.70
CA LEU A 83 -26.48 3.28 7.98
C LEU A 83 -26.10 4.76 7.96
N LEU A 84 -27.06 5.69 7.90
CA LEU A 84 -26.77 7.12 7.95
C LEU A 84 -26.29 7.62 9.33
N ARG A 85 -26.58 6.88 10.42
CA ARG A 85 -26.37 7.34 11.80
C ARG A 85 -25.26 6.60 12.54
N ASN A 86 -24.86 5.42 12.06
CA ASN A 86 -23.95 4.52 12.75
C ASN A 86 -22.74 4.16 11.88
N PRO A 87 -21.59 3.83 12.49
CA PRO A 87 -20.42 3.36 11.75
C PRO A 87 -20.73 2.07 11.01
N HIS A 88 -20.19 1.95 9.79
CA HIS A 88 -20.38 0.78 8.93
C HIS A 88 -19.47 -0.37 9.35
N LEU A 89 -19.99 -1.60 9.30
CA LEU A 89 -19.19 -2.82 9.46
C LEU A 89 -18.30 -3.04 8.21
N VAL A 90 -18.85 -2.76 7.02
CA VAL A 90 -18.21 -3.04 5.74
C VAL A 90 -17.59 -1.76 5.18
N SER A 91 -16.38 -1.85 4.64
CA SER A 91 -15.70 -0.70 4.04
C SER A 91 -16.37 -0.26 2.74
N ASP A 92 -16.39 1.05 2.46
CA ASP A 92 -16.98 1.61 1.23
C ASP A 92 -16.35 1.01 -0.05
N TYR A 93 -15.07 0.61 0.03
CA TYR A 93 -14.38 -0.12 -1.03
C TYR A 93 -15.00 -1.49 -1.31
N ARG A 94 -15.29 -2.29 -0.26
CA ARG A 94 -15.92 -3.60 -0.42
C ARG A 94 -17.33 -3.49 -0.99
N VAL A 95 -18.06 -2.44 -0.58
CA VAL A 95 -19.37 -2.10 -1.17
C VAL A 95 -19.24 -1.81 -2.65
N LEU A 96 -18.29 -0.96 -3.05
CA LEU A 96 -18.05 -0.64 -4.45
C LEU A 96 -17.74 -1.90 -5.28
N MET A 97 -16.85 -2.77 -4.79
CA MET A 97 -16.48 -3.99 -5.51
C MET A 97 -17.67 -4.96 -5.65
N ALA A 98 -18.50 -5.07 -4.62
CA ALA A 98 -19.71 -5.86 -4.66
C ALA A 98 -20.73 -5.30 -5.67
N GLU A 99 -20.98 -3.99 -5.66
CA GLU A 99 -21.87 -3.35 -6.63
C GLU A 99 -21.37 -3.47 -8.07
N ILE A 100 -20.06 -3.34 -8.30
CA ILE A 100 -19.46 -3.55 -9.63
C ILE A 100 -19.65 -5.00 -10.06
N GLY A 101 -19.44 -5.97 -9.15
CA GLY A 101 -19.60 -7.39 -9.44
C GLY A 101 -21.04 -7.77 -9.82
N GLU A 102 -22.04 -7.21 -9.15
CA GLU A 102 -23.45 -7.44 -9.46
C GLU A 102 -23.86 -6.88 -10.84
N ASP A 103 -23.25 -5.78 -11.26
CA ASP A 103 -23.57 -5.13 -12.52
C ASP A 103 -22.78 -5.69 -13.72
N LEU A 104 -21.84 -6.62 -13.51
CA LEU A 104 -21.04 -7.26 -14.57
C LEU A 104 -21.64 -8.61 -14.97
N ASP A 105 -21.75 -8.85 -16.27
CA ASP A 105 -22.15 -10.17 -16.78
C ASP A 105 -20.95 -11.12 -16.94
N LYS A 106 -21.21 -12.39 -17.27
CA LYS A 106 -20.14 -13.40 -17.46
C LYS A 106 -19.18 -13.04 -18.60
N SER A 107 -19.65 -12.32 -19.63
CA SER A 107 -18.85 -11.89 -20.78
C SER A 107 -17.91 -10.75 -20.39
N ASP A 108 -18.41 -9.79 -19.62
CA ASP A 108 -17.65 -8.68 -19.08
C ASP A 108 -16.56 -9.19 -18.13
N VAL A 109 -16.89 -10.10 -17.21
CA VAL A 109 -15.89 -10.72 -16.30
C VAL A 109 -14.83 -11.47 -17.09
N SER A 110 -15.21 -12.21 -18.13
CA SER A 110 -14.26 -12.90 -19.00
C SER A 110 -13.34 -11.92 -19.74
N SER A 111 -13.89 -10.79 -20.18
CA SER A 111 -13.14 -9.72 -20.85
C SER A 111 -12.19 -8.99 -19.89
N LEU A 112 -12.60 -8.76 -18.65
CA LEU A 112 -11.73 -8.24 -17.59
C LEU A 112 -10.60 -9.21 -17.26
N ILE A 113 -10.92 -10.49 -17.07
CA ILE A 113 -9.92 -11.53 -16.85
C ILE A 113 -8.92 -11.53 -18.00
N PHE A 114 -9.40 -11.44 -19.26
CA PHE A 114 -8.56 -11.39 -20.45
C PHE A 114 -7.60 -10.19 -20.43
N LEU A 115 -8.11 -8.98 -20.21
CA LEU A 115 -7.31 -7.76 -20.14
C LEU A 115 -6.30 -7.78 -18.98
N MET A 116 -6.61 -8.52 -17.92
CA MET A 116 -5.80 -8.60 -16.72
C MET A 116 -4.81 -9.78 -16.73
N LYS A 117 -4.83 -10.65 -17.76
CA LYS A 117 -3.93 -11.81 -17.87
C LYS A 117 -2.46 -11.43 -17.82
N ASP A 118 -2.10 -10.33 -18.45
CA ASP A 118 -0.72 -9.86 -18.53
C ASP A 118 -0.20 -9.37 -17.17
N TYR A 119 -1.11 -9.04 -16.24
CA TYR A 119 -0.78 -8.57 -14.90
C TYR A 119 -0.81 -9.69 -13.85
N MET A 120 -1.60 -10.76 -14.07
CA MET A 120 -1.78 -11.85 -13.09
C MET A 120 -0.77 -13.00 -13.21
N GLY A 121 0.08 -13.01 -14.24
CA GLY A 121 1.03 -14.10 -14.52
C GLY A 121 0.35 -15.38 -15.01
N ARG A 122 1.06 -16.24 -15.76
CA ARG A 122 0.51 -17.50 -16.33
C ARG A 122 0.30 -18.62 -15.28
N GLY A 123 -0.16 -18.29 -14.07
CA GLY A 123 -0.57 -19.26 -13.05
C GLY A 123 -2.07 -19.56 -13.17
N LYS A 124 -2.43 -20.85 -13.27
CA LYS A 124 -3.80 -21.41 -13.45
C LYS A 124 -4.95 -20.42 -13.19
N ILE A 125 -5.40 -19.74 -14.25
CA ILE A 125 -6.70 -19.08 -14.26
C ILE A 125 -7.73 -20.21 -14.36
N SER A 126 -8.32 -20.59 -13.22
CA SER A 126 -9.48 -21.46 -13.17
C SER A 126 -10.56 -20.88 -14.09
N LYS A 127 -11.21 -21.72 -14.90
CA LYS A 127 -12.19 -21.30 -15.93
C LYS A 127 -13.46 -20.63 -15.36
N GLU A 128 -13.63 -20.63 -14.04
CA GLU A 128 -14.80 -20.12 -13.34
C GLU A 128 -14.31 -19.31 -12.13
N LYS A 129 -13.95 -18.04 -12.35
CA LYS A 129 -13.69 -17.09 -11.26
C LYS A 129 -14.76 -16.01 -11.34
N SER A 130 -15.43 -15.74 -10.22
CA SER A 130 -16.35 -14.60 -10.10
C SER A 130 -15.56 -13.28 -10.20
N PHE A 131 -16.26 -12.16 -10.40
CA PHE A 131 -15.61 -10.85 -10.31
C PHE A 131 -14.97 -10.62 -8.93
N LEU A 132 -15.61 -11.10 -7.86
CA LEU A 132 -15.09 -10.96 -6.50
C LEU A 132 -13.81 -11.79 -6.31
N ASP A 133 -13.73 -12.98 -6.89
CA ASP A 133 -12.49 -13.77 -6.92
C ASP A 133 -11.38 -13.05 -7.68
N LEU A 134 -11.71 -12.44 -8.82
CA LEU A 134 -10.77 -11.62 -9.58
C LEU A 134 -10.23 -10.48 -8.71
N VAL A 135 -11.11 -9.73 -8.03
CA VAL A 135 -10.69 -8.65 -7.12
C VAL A 135 -9.78 -9.17 -6.01
N VAL A 136 -10.09 -10.32 -5.41
CA VAL A 136 -9.26 -10.95 -4.38
C VAL A 136 -7.87 -11.31 -4.89
N GLU A 137 -7.77 -11.83 -6.11
CA GLU A 137 -6.49 -12.16 -6.72
C GLU A 137 -5.69 -10.89 -7.07
N LEU A 138 -6.37 -9.85 -7.55
CA LEU A 138 -5.76 -8.55 -7.79
C LEU A 138 -5.28 -7.90 -6.49
N GLU A 139 -6.01 -8.05 -5.38
CA GLU A 139 -5.59 -7.60 -4.06
C GLU A 139 -4.33 -8.33 -3.59
N LYS A 140 -4.25 -9.66 -3.76
CA LYS A 140 -3.03 -10.44 -3.44
C LYS A 140 -1.82 -9.98 -4.24
N LEU A 141 -2.04 -9.55 -5.48
CA LEU A 141 -1.02 -9.02 -6.38
C LEU A 141 -0.77 -7.51 -6.16
N ASN A 142 -1.48 -6.87 -5.22
CA ASN A 142 -1.44 -5.44 -4.94
C ASN A 142 -1.73 -4.56 -6.18
N LEU A 143 -2.60 -5.05 -7.07
CA LEU A 143 -3.02 -4.36 -8.28
C LEU A 143 -4.28 -3.51 -8.05
N VAL A 144 -5.12 -3.89 -7.08
CA VAL A 144 -6.36 -3.19 -6.70
C VAL A 144 -6.39 -3.04 -5.17
N ALA A 145 -6.76 -1.83 -4.70
CA ALA A 145 -6.92 -1.47 -3.29
C ALA A 145 -7.89 -0.27 -3.16
N PRO A 146 -8.35 0.10 -1.94
CA PRO A 146 -9.24 1.26 -1.74
C PRO A 146 -8.74 2.58 -2.34
N ASP A 147 -7.43 2.78 -2.39
CA ASP A 147 -6.76 3.96 -2.95
C ASP A 147 -6.16 3.70 -4.35
N GLN A 148 -6.18 2.45 -4.83
CA GLN A 148 -5.59 2.02 -6.08
C GLN A 148 -6.64 1.31 -6.95
N LEU A 149 -7.36 2.09 -7.76
CA LEU A 149 -8.42 1.59 -8.64
C LEU A 149 -8.17 1.90 -10.12
N ASP A 150 -7.02 2.48 -10.48
CA ASP A 150 -6.71 2.95 -11.84
C ASP A 150 -6.63 1.80 -12.86
N LEU A 151 -6.07 0.65 -12.46
CA LEU A 151 -6.02 -0.53 -13.33
C LEU A 151 -7.44 -1.02 -13.65
N LEU A 152 -8.27 -1.17 -12.62
CA LEU A 152 -9.66 -1.60 -12.78
C LEU A 152 -10.47 -0.58 -13.58
N GLU A 153 -10.27 0.72 -13.35
CA GLU A 153 -10.89 1.80 -14.12
C GLU A 153 -10.51 1.74 -15.60
N LYS A 154 -9.22 1.49 -15.91
CA LYS A 154 -8.73 1.32 -17.28
C LYS A 154 -9.34 0.09 -17.94
N CYS A 155 -9.39 -1.04 -17.24
CA CYS A 155 -9.99 -2.27 -17.75
C CYS A 155 -11.49 -2.12 -18.02
N LEU A 156 -12.24 -1.49 -17.10
CA LEU A 156 -13.67 -1.19 -17.29
C LEU A 156 -13.90 -0.25 -18.48
N LYS A 157 -13.00 0.73 -18.69
CA LYS A 157 -13.04 1.59 -19.89
C LYS A 157 -12.82 0.77 -21.17
N ASN A 158 -11.89 -0.19 -21.15
CA ASN A 158 -11.54 -1.00 -22.31
C ASN A 158 -12.64 -2.01 -22.69
N ILE A 159 -13.42 -2.50 -21.72
CA ILE A 159 -14.62 -3.30 -22.00
C ILE A 159 -15.88 -2.44 -22.24
N HIS A 160 -15.70 -1.13 -22.43
CA HIS A 160 -16.79 -0.16 -22.67
C HIS A 160 -17.85 -0.04 -21.55
N ARG A 161 -17.55 -0.50 -20.32
CA ARG A 161 -18.39 -0.30 -19.13
C ARG A 161 -18.12 1.05 -18.46
N ILE A 162 -18.48 2.11 -19.19
CA ILE A 162 -18.25 3.51 -18.76
C ILE A 162 -19.11 3.88 -17.54
N ASP A 163 -20.25 3.24 -17.37
CA ASP A 163 -21.13 3.33 -16.20
C ASP A 163 -20.38 2.91 -14.92
N LEU A 164 -19.73 1.75 -14.93
CA LEU A 164 -18.96 1.20 -13.81
C LEU A 164 -17.67 1.98 -13.56
N LYS A 165 -17.00 2.40 -14.64
CA LYS A 165 -15.88 3.33 -14.57
C LYS A 165 -16.29 4.61 -13.81
N THR A 166 -17.46 5.16 -14.12
CA THR A 166 -17.98 6.37 -13.47
C THR A 166 -18.29 6.12 -12.00
N LYS A 167 -18.76 4.92 -11.61
CA LYS A 167 -18.91 4.54 -10.19
C LYS A 167 -17.57 4.57 -9.45
N ILE A 168 -16.50 4.01 -10.04
CA ILE A 168 -15.14 4.09 -9.47
C ILE A 168 -14.69 5.56 -9.32
N GLN A 169 -14.94 6.40 -10.33
CA GLN A 169 -14.58 7.81 -10.27
C GLN A 169 -15.34 8.57 -9.18
N LYS A 170 -16.65 8.31 -9.02
CA LYS A 170 -17.46 8.87 -7.94
C LYS A 170 -16.95 8.42 -6.57
N TYR A 171 -16.58 7.14 -6.44
CA TYR A 171 -15.95 6.64 -5.22
C TYR A 171 -14.64 7.36 -4.93
N LYS A 172 -13.71 7.48 -5.91
CA LYS A 172 -12.47 8.27 -5.78
C LYS A 172 -12.74 9.71 -5.34
N GLN A 173 -13.74 10.35 -5.93
CA GLN A 173 -14.18 11.70 -5.58
C GLN A 173 -14.82 11.79 -4.19
N SER A 174 -15.55 10.77 -3.74
CA SER A 174 -16.15 10.73 -2.41
C SER A 174 -15.12 10.51 -1.30
N VAL A 175 -14.12 9.66 -1.55
CA VAL A 175 -12.96 9.47 -0.66
C VAL A 175 -12.11 10.74 -0.59
N GLN A 176 -11.96 11.45 -1.72
CA GLN A 176 -11.27 12.75 -1.77
C GLN A 176 -12.12 13.91 -1.20
N GLY A 177 -13.45 13.87 -1.34
CA GLY A 177 -14.39 14.88 -0.86
C GLY A 177 -14.67 14.80 0.65
N ALA A 178 -14.61 13.59 1.22
CA ALA A 178 -14.64 13.36 2.67
C ALA A 178 -13.44 14.01 3.39
N GLY A 179 -12.30 14.18 2.70
CA GLY A 179 -11.13 14.91 3.20
C GLY A 179 -11.38 16.39 3.57
N THR A 180 -12.49 16.98 3.11
CA THR A 180 -12.88 18.36 3.44
C THR A 180 -13.77 18.45 4.69
N SER A 181 -14.50 17.40 5.04
CA SER A 181 -15.40 17.40 6.21
C SER A 181 -14.66 17.00 7.49
N TYR A 182 -13.72 16.05 7.40
CA TYR A 182 -12.86 15.69 8.55
C TYR A 182 -11.95 16.84 9.01
N ARG A 183 -11.57 17.74 8.08
CA ARG A 183 -10.83 18.96 8.42
C ARG A 183 -11.68 19.93 9.24
N ASN A 184 -12.96 20.07 8.92
CA ASN A 184 -13.86 20.99 9.64
C ASN A 184 -14.37 20.42 10.97
N VAL A 185 -14.53 19.09 11.11
CA VAL A 185 -14.88 18.47 12.41
C VAL A 185 -13.67 18.50 13.36
N LEU A 186 -12.45 18.25 12.87
CA LEU A 186 -11.24 18.35 13.68
C LEU A 186 -10.93 19.81 14.04
N GLN A 187 -11.15 20.76 13.12
CA GLN A 187 -10.94 22.18 13.37
C GLN A 187 -12.01 22.79 14.29
N ALA A 188 -13.27 22.34 14.20
CA ALA A 188 -14.33 22.74 15.13
C ALA A 188 -14.19 22.10 16.52
N ALA A 189 -13.65 20.88 16.61
CA ALA A 189 -13.33 20.25 17.90
C ALA A 189 -12.13 20.93 18.60
N ILE A 190 -11.14 21.39 17.83
CA ILE A 190 -9.96 22.09 18.37
C ILE A 190 -10.28 23.53 18.79
N GLN A 191 -11.24 24.21 18.15
CA GLN A 191 -11.61 25.59 18.51
C GLN A 191 -12.60 25.71 19.68
N LYS A 192 -13.29 24.62 20.06
CA LYS A 192 -14.24 24.61 21.19
C LYS A 192 -13.66 24.15 22.52
N SER A 193 -12.39 23.73 22.58
CA SER A 193 -11.78 23.22 23.82
C SER A 193 -10.91 24.24 24.58
N LEU A 194 -10.94 25.51 24.20
CA LEU A 194 -10.31 26.60 24.96
C LEU A 194 -11.40 27.53 25.53
N LYS A 195 -12.16 27.03 26.50
CA LYS A 195 -12.66 27.79 27.66
C LYS A 195 -13.40 26.87 28.64
N ASP A 196 -12.86 26.86 29.85
CA ASP A 196 -13.33 26.33 31.14
C ASP A 196 -13.08 24.87 31.58
N PRO A 197 -12.80 24.69 32.89
CA PRO A 197 -11.78 23.76 33.36
C PRO A 197 -12.34 22.80 34.42
N SER A 198 -12.76 21.60 34.01
CA SER A 198 -12.90 20.44 34.92
C SER A 198 -13.57 19.27 34.18
N ASN A 199 -12.77 18.36 33.62
CA ASN A 199 -12.97 16.91 33.78
C ASN A 199 -11.92 16.11 33.00
N ASN A 200 -11.34 15.14 33.69
CA ASN A 200 -10.29 14.24 33.21
C ASN A 200 -10.77 13.35 32.05
N PHE A 201 -10.46 13.73 30.81
CA PHE A 201 -10.35 12.77 29.70
C PHE A 201 -8.89 12.29 29.64
N ARG A 202 -8.67 11.01 29.99
CA ARG A 202 -7.39 10.34 29.75
C ARG A 202 -7.17 10.27 28.23
N SER A 203 -6.14 10.98 27.75
CA SER A 203 -5.69 10.91 26.35
C SER A 203 -5.24 9.49 26.02
N ILE A 204 -5.67 8.98 24.86
CA ILE A 204 -5.05 7.81 24.24
C ILE A 204 -3.64 8.24 23.84
N PRO A 205 -2.55 7.59 24.30
CA PRO A 205 -1.20 8.01 23.94
C PRO A 205 -0.99 7.85 22.43
N GLU A 206 -0.63 8.92 21.70
CA GLU A 206 -0.09 8.79 20.34
C GLU A 206 1.20 7.96 20.42
N GLU A 207 1.16 6.72 19.93
CA GLU A 207 2.37 5.89 19.85
C GLU A 207 3.35 6.48 18.83
N ARG A 208 4.57 6.80 19.28
CA ARG A 208 5.66 7.33 18.48
C ARG A 208 6.81 6.32 18.41
N TYR A 209 7.48 6.23 17.27
CA TYR A 209 8.74 5.48 17.22
C TYR A 209 9.77 6.13 18.14
N LYS A 210 10.49 5.30 18.91
CA LYS A 210 11.66 5.76 19.66
C LYS A 210 12.71 6.23 18.65
N MET A 211 13.22 7.45 18.81
CA MET A 211 14.29 8.04 17.98
C MET A 211 15.27 8.78 18.90
N LYS A 212 16.15 8.04 19.58
CA LYS A 212 17.02 8.52 20.68
C LYS A 212 18.49 8.11 20.57
N SER A 213 18.77 6.98 19.92
CA SER A 213 20.10 6.44 19.67
C SER A 213 21.00 7.47 18.98
N LYS A 214 22.31 7.37 19.21
CA LYS A 214 23.34 8.24 18.64
C LYS A 214 24.42 7.35 18.01
N PRO A 215 24.45 7.23 16.67
CA PRO A 215 23.54 7.82 15.68
C PRO A 215 22.11 7.27 15.80
N LEU A 216 21.12 7.97 15.21
CA LEU A 216 19.74 7.48 15.08
C LEU A 216 19.68 6.15 14.33
N GLY A 217 20.63 5.97 13.41
CA GLY A 217 20.84 4.78 12.62
C GLY A 217 21.82 5.00 11.51
N ILE A 218 21.95 3.99 10.66
CA ILE A 218 22.72 4.07 9.42
C ILE A 218 21.85 4.66 8.32
N CYS A 219 22.43 5.58 7.55
CA CYS A 219 21.92 6.04 6.27
C CYS A 219 22.83 5.53 5.15
N LEU A 220 22.37 4.51 4.44
CA LEU A 220 23.05 3.95 3.28
C LEU A 220 22.64 4.74 2.03
N ILE A 221 23.59 5.37 1.36
CA ILE A 221 23.37 6.05 0.07
C ILE A 221 24.06 5.24 -1.02
N ILE A 222 23.30 4.79 -2.01
CA ILE A 222 23.81 4.13 -3.21
C ILE A 222 23.43 5.00 -4.40
N ASP A 223 24.42 5.69 -4.98
CA ASP A 223 24.23 6.53 -6.16
C ASP A 223 24.97 5.94 -7.37
N CYS A 224 24.22 5.28 -8.23
CA CYS A 224 24.75 4.64 -9.44
C CYS A 224 24.87 5.60 -10.62
N ILE A 225 24.37 6.83 -10.49
CA ILE A 225 24.35 7.83 -11.55
C ILE A 225 25.47 8.85 -11.34
N GLY A 226 25.76 9.18 -10.08
CA GLY A 226 26.76 10.18 -9.71
C GLY A 226 26.23 11.62 -9.76
N ASN A 227 24.91 11.81 -9.78
CA ASN A 227 24.26 13.12 -9.80
C ASN A 227 23.72 13.55 -8.42
N GLU A 228 23.82 12.68 -7.41
CA GLU A 228 23.47 13.02 -6.04
C GLU A 228 24.60 13.87 -5.44
N THR A 229 24.29 15.15 -5.24
CA THR A 229 25.17 16.10 -4.58
C THR A 229 25.36 15.75 -3.11
N GLU A 230 26.34 16.30 -2.40
CA GLU A 230 26.51 16.04 -0.95
C GLU A 230 25.31 16.49 -0.07
N LEU A 231 24.24 17.00 -0.69
CA LEU A 231 23.06 17.54 -0.05
C LEU A 231 22.28 16.51 0.81
N LEU A 232 22.02 15.28 0.35
CA LEU A 232 21.34 14.31 1.23
C LEU A 232 22.27 13.76 2.28
N ARG A 233 23.56 13.56 1.94
CA ARG A 233 24.58 13.18 2.92
C ARG A 233 24.62 14.18 4.07
N ASP A 234 24.70 15.47 3.77
CA ASP A 234 24.73 16.54 4.77
C ASP A 234 23.42 16.61 5.56
N THR A 235 22.27 16.42 4.90
CA THR A 235 20.98 16.44 5.58
C THR A 235 20.82 15.27 6.55
N PHE A 236 21.07 14.02 6.14
CA PHE A 236 20.98 12.88 7.05
C PHE A 236 22.05 12.91 8.14
N THR A 237 23.25 13.41 7.85
CA THR A 237 24.27 13.69 8.87
C THR A 237 23.75 14.72 9.88
N SER A 238 23.12 15.81 9.43
CA SER A 238 22.50 16.84 10.30
C SER A 238 21.34 16.31 11.13
N LEU A 239 20.61 15.30 10.64
CA LEU A 239 19.57 14.61 11.40
C LEU A 239 20.14 13.65 12.45
N GLY A 240 21.43 13.31 12.38
CA GLY A 240 22.11 12.43 13.33
C GLY A 240 22.25 10.97 12.87
N TYR A 241 22.25 10.72 11.56
CA TYR A 241 22.56 9.41 10.99
C TYR A 241 24.06 9.27 10.70
N GLU A 242 24.55 8.04 10.78
CA GLU A 242 25.85 7.67 10.23
C GLU A 242 25.68 7.38 8.73
N VAL A 243 26.23 8.24 7.87
CA VAL A 243 26.03 8.15 6.42
C VAL A 243 27.17 7.38 5.76
N GLN A 244 26.84 6.31 5.03
CA GLN A 244 27.78 5.56 4.20
C GLN A 244 27.34 5.62 2.74
N LYS A 245 28.19 6.18 1.86
CA LYS A 245 27.88 6.45 0.45
C LYS A 245 28.71 5.55 -0.46
N PHE A 246 28.06 4.93 -1.44
CA PHE A 246 28.68 4.12 -2.49
C PHE A 246 28.24 4.61 -3.86
N LEU A 247 29.19 4.66 -4.80
CA LEU A 247 28.96 5.19 -6.13
C LEU A 247 29.15 4.12 -7.21
N HIS A 248 28.44 4.27 -8.32
CA HIS A 248 28.67 3.50 -9.56
C HIS A 248 28.66 1.97 -9.39
N LEU A 249 27.76 1.45 -8.55
CA LEU A 249 27.64 0.01 -8.33
C LEU A 249 26.87 -0.69 -9.46
N SER A 250 27.32 -1.90 -9.82
CA SER A 250 26.53 -2.85 -10.62
C SER A 250 25.37 -3.42 -9.78
N MET A 251 24.40 -4.09 -10.42
CA MET A 251 23.32 -4.80 -9.70
C MET A 251 23.85 -5.80 -8.69
N HIS A 252 24.93 -6.49 -9.04
CA HIS A 252 25.61 -7.41 -8.13
C HIS A 252 26.19 -6.66 -6.92
N GLY A 253 26.87 -5.53 -7.16
CA GLY A 253 27.41 -4.68 -6.10
C GLY A 253 26.31 -4.12 -5.18
N ILE A 254 25.18 -3.66 -5.74
CA ILE A 254 24.01 -3.22 -4.99
C ILE A 254 23.51 -4.34 -4.08
N SER A 255 23.31 -5.54 -4.63
CA SER A 255 22.82 -6.70 -3.87
C SER A 255 23.79 -7.09 -2.74
N GLN A 256 25.10 -7.08 -3.01
CA GLN A 256 26.12 -7.39 -2.02
C GLN A 256 26.13 -6.38 -0.87
N ILE A 257 26.11 -5.07 -1.18
CA ILE A 257 26.11 -4.02 -0.16
C ILE A 257 24.81 -4.03 0.65
N LEU A 258 23.65 -4.14 0.00
CA LEU A 258 22.38 -4.24 0.73
C LEU A 258 22.35 -5.46 1.66
N GLY A 259 22.91 -6.60 1.23
CA GLY A 259 23.01 -7.80 2.04
C GLY A 259 23.95 -7.64 3.24
N GLN A 260 25.10 -7.00 3.03
CA GLN A 260 26.02 -6.67 4.12
C GLN A 260 25.35 -5.76 5.16
N PHE A 261 24.70 -4.69 4.72
CA PHE A 261 24.04 -3.74 5.62
C PHE A 261 22.82 -4.33 6.31
N ALA A 262 22.06 -5.22 5.66
CA ALA A 262 20.96 -5.93 6.32
C ALA A 262 21.44 -6.83 7.48
N CYS A 263 22.68 -7.32 7.41
CA CYS A 263 23.26 -8.23 8.41
C CYS A 263 24.08 -7.53 9.51
N MET A 264 24.16 -6.18 9.51
CA MET A 264 24.95 -5.43 10.49
C MET A 264 24.41 -5.58 11.92
N PRO A 265 25.20 -6.10 12.88
CA PRO A 265 24.76 -6.24 14.27
C PRO A 265 24.53 -4.89 14.98
N GLU A 266 25.17 -3.81 14.51
CA GLU A 266 25.07 -2.44 15.03
C GLU A 266 23.62 -1.91 15.00
N HIS A 267 22.80 -2.42 14.06
CA HIS A 267 21.37 -2.12 14.01
C HIS A 267 20.64 -2.42 15.31
N ARG A 268 21.18 -3.30 16.16
CA ARG A 268 20.62 -3.59 17.49
C ARG A 268 20.55 -2.32 18.36
N ASP A 269 21.56 -1.48 18.29
CA ASP A 269 21.74 -0.31 19.15
C ASP A 269 21.12 0.97 18.56
N TYR A 270 20.86 0.95 17.25
CA TYR A 270 20.21 2.04 16.52
C TYR A 270 18.69 1.96 16.60
N ASP A 271 18.01 3.07 16.36
CA ASP A 271 16.56 3.15 16.41
C ASP A 271 15.90 3.09 15.04
N SER A 272 16.62 3.36 13.96
CA SER A 272 16.09 3.37 12.59
C SER A 272 17.13 2.97 11.54
N PHE A 273 16.68 2.79 10.29
CA PHE A 273 17.54 2.60 9.13
C PHE A 273 17.00 3.40 7.93
N VAL A 274 17.90 4.03 7.18
CA VAL A 274 17.60 4.77 5.95
C VAL A 274 18.42 4.21 4.80
N CYS A 275 17.79 4.00 3.64
CA CYS A 275 18.44 3.71 2.37
C CYS A 275 17.99 4.74 1.32
N VAL A 276 18.95 5.42 0.71
CA VAL A 276 18.74 6.25 -0.48
C VAL A 276 19.35 5.51 -1.66
N LEU A 277 18.56 5.26 -2.71
CA LEU A 277 19.00 4.55 -3.90
C LEU A 277 18.71 5.37 -5.15
N VAL A 278 19.75 5.74 -5.88
CA VAL A 278 19.68 6.54 -7.11
C VAL A 278 20.22 5.69 -8.25
N SER A 279 19.37 5.34 -9.21
CA SER A 279 19.75 4.39 -10.26
C SER A 279 18.92 4.57 -11.53
N ARG A 280 19.44 4.05 -12.65
CA ARG A 280 18.64 3.73 -13.83
C ARG A 280 17.88 2.43 -13.57
N GLY A 281 16.75 2.22 -14.21
CA GLY A 281 15.97 1.02 -13.95
C GLY A 281 14.75 0.84 -14.82
N GLY A 282 13.99 -0.21 -14.50
CA GLY A 282 12.66 -0.47 -15.03
C GLY A 282 11.58 0.03 -14.08
N SER A 283 10.31 -0.25 -14.37
CA SER A 283 9.18 0.20 -13.55
C SER A 283 9.26 -0.22 -12.08
N GLN A 284 9.82 -1.40 -11.79
CA GLN A 284 9.93 -2.00 -10.44
C GLN A 284 11.29 -2.66 -10.19
N SER A 285 12.33 -2.18 -10.87
CA SER A 285 13.69 -2.73 -10.77
C SER A 285 14.75 -1.64 -10.97
N VAL A 286 15.97 -1.90 -10.51
CA VAL A 286 17.15 -1.04 -10.71
C VAL A 286 18.27 -1.78 -11.43
N TYR A 287 19.01 -1.08 -12.29
CA TYR A 287 20.08 -1.64 -13.12
C TYR A 287 21.47 -1.33 -12.57
N GLY A 288 21.60 -0.43 -11.60
CA GLY A 288 22.92 0.07 -11.22
C GLY A 288 23.59 0.76 -12.40
N VAL A 289 24.84 0.38 -12.68
CA VAL A 289 25.59 0.79 -13.89
C VAL A 289 25.50 -0.22 -15.03
N ASP A 290 24.82 -1.35 -14.83
CA ASP A 290 24.77 -2.43 -15.83
C ASP A 290 23.89 -2.04 -17.02
N GLN A 291 24.34 -2.37 -18.23
CA GLN A 291 23.55 -2.19 -19.45
C GLN A 291 22.66 -3.41 -19.68
N THR A 292 21.55 -3.49 -18.96
CA THR A 292 20.61 -4.62 -18.97
C THR A 292 19.15 -4.16 -18.95
N HIS A 293 18.26 -5.00 -19.47
CA HIS A 293 16.80 -4.82 -19.38
C HIS A 293 16.18 -5.64 -18.23
N SER A 294 16.94 -6.56 -17.62
CA SER A 294 16.51 -7.34 -16.46
C SER A 294 17.23 -6.82 -15.21
N GLY A 295 16.51 -5.99 -14.43
CA GLY A 295 17.03 -5.32 -13.25
C GLY A 295 16.85 -6.07 -11.94
N LEU A 296 17.51 -5.61 -10.88
CA LEU A 296 17.32 -6.08 -9.52
C LEU A 296 15.92 -5.63 -9.05
N PRO A 297 14.98 -6.55 -8.78
CA PRO A 297 13.63 -6.18 -8.41
C PRO A 297 13.59 -5.48 -7.05
N LEU A 298 12.80 -4.42 -6.94
CA LEU A 298 12.64 -3.65 -5.70
C LEU A 298 12.09 -4.50 -4.53
N HIS A 299 11.23 -5.47 -4.83
CA HIS A 299 10.72 -6.40 -3.81
C HIS A 299 11.83 -7.28 -3.21
N HIS A 300 12.89 -7.59 -3.98
CA HIS A 300 14.04 -8.32 -3.45
C HIS A 300 14.81 -7.46 -2.44
N ILE A 301 15.01 -6.17 -2.73
CA ILE A 301 15.62 -5.22 -1.79
C ILE A 301 14.82 -5.18 -0.48
N ARG A 302 13.49 -5.02 -0.57
CA ARG A 302 12.61 -4.99 0.61
C ARG A 302 12.72 -6.28 1.43
N ARG A 303 12.76 -7.45 0.78
CA ARG A 303 12.87 -8.77 1.42
C ARG A 303 14.11 -8.89 2.31
N MET A 304 15.24 -8.33 1.90
CA MET A 304 16.49 -8.38 2.67
C MET A 304 16.38 -7.72 4.05
N PHE A 305 15.47 -6.75 4.20
CA PHE A 305 15.27 -5.99 5.44
C PHE A 305 14.00 -6.38 6.20
N MET A 306 13.29 -7.45 5.79
CA MET A 306 12.13 -7.97 6.52
C MET A 306 12.55 -8.54 7.88
N GLY A 307 11.64 -8.59 8.86
CA GLY A 307 11.97 -8.94 10.24
C GLY A 307 12.54 -10.35 10.44
N ASP A 308 12.28 -11.28 9.51
CA ASP A 308 12.87 -12.62 9.49
C ASP A 308 14.32 -12.62 8.94
N SER A 309 14.61 -11.75 7.96
CA SER A 309 15.90 -11.63 7.29
C SER A 309 16.86 -10.65 7.98
N CYS A 310 16.31 -9.60 8.61
CA CYS A 310 17.02 -8.54 9.32
C CYS A 310 16.41 -8.37 10.73
N PRO A 311 16.67 -9.31 11.65
CA PRO A 311 16.05 -9.30 12.98
C PRO A 311 16.46 -8.10 13.85
N TYR A 312 17.64 -7.52 13.62
CA TYR A 312 18.13 -6.35 14.37
C TYR A 312 17.32 -5.06 14.10
N LEU A 313 16.60 -5.01 12.97
CA LEU A 313 15.68 -3.91 12.60
C LEU A 313 14.19 -4.27 12.78
N ALA A 314 13.88 -5.40 13.41
CA ALA A 314 12.50 -5.76 13.73
C ALA A 314 11.88 -4.72 14.70
N GLY A 315 10.68 -4.21 14.37
CA GLY A 315 10.02 -3.18 15.17
C GLY A 315 10.52 -1.75 14.95
N LYS A 316 11.59 -1.55 14.16
CA LYS A 316 12.23 -0.25 13.89
C LYS A 316 11.86 0.28 12.50
N PRO A 317 11.70 1.60 12.30
CA PRO A 317 11.37 2.17 11.00
C PRO A 317 12.51 2.00 10.00
N LYS A 318 12.18 1.40 8.85
CA LYS A 318 13.06 1.14 7.70
C LYS A 318 12.61 2.00 6.52
N MET A 319 13.36 3.05 6.22
CA MET A 319 12.99 4.07 5.24
C MET A 319 13.80 3.90 3.95
N PHE A 320 13.11 3.82 2.81
CA PHE A 320 13.70 3.73 1.49
C PHE A 320 13.25 4.92 0.66
N PHE A 321 14.21 5.71 0.16
CA PHE A 321 13.98 6.82 -0.77
C PHE A 321 14.70 6.50 -2.07
N ILE A 322 13.93 6.22 -3.12
CA ILE A 322 14.45 5.68 -4.37
C ILE A 322 14.17 6.67 -5.49
N GLN A 323 15.23 7.14 -6.15
CA GLN A 323 15.12 7.86 -7.41
C GLN A 323 15.49 6.90 -8.54
N ASN A 324 14.51 6.58 -9.38
CA ASN A 324 14.64 5.66 -10.50
C ASN A 324 14.46 6.39 -11.83
N TYR A 325 15.42 6.26 -12.74
CA TYR A 325 15.34 6.83 -14.08
C TYR A 325 15.00 5.75 -15.09
N VAL A 326 13.84 5.88 -15.74
CA VAL A 326 13.26 4.87 -16.63
C VAL A 326 13.16 5.40 -18.05
N VAL A 327 13.28 4.52 -19.05
CA VAL A 327 13.03 4.89 -20.45
C VAL A 327 11.52 4.97 -20.66
N SER A 328 10.98 6.12 -21.05
CA SER A 328 9.60 6.17 -21.54
C SER A 328 9.54 5.46 -22.89
N GLU A 329 8.72 4.40 -22.99
CA GLU A 329 8.39 3.77 -24.27
C GLU A 329 7.63 4.78 -25.14
N GLY A 330 8.35 5.47 -26.02
CA GLY A 330 7.78 6.10 -27.19
C GLY A 330 7.36 5.03 -28.19
N GLN A 331 6.24 5.26 -28.89
CA GLN A 331 5.74 4.39 -29.96
C GLN A 331 6.85 4.00 -30.94
N LEU A 332 7.25 2.74 -30.94
CA LEU A 332 7.99 2.01 -31.98
C LEU A 332 7.79 0.52 -31.64
N GLU A 333 6.76 -0.09 -32.23
CA GLU A 333 6.89 -0.99 -33.38
C GLU A 333 7.73 -2.23 -33.08
N ASP A 334 6.99 -3.32 -32.88
CA ASP A 334 7.24 -4.68 -33.36
C ASP A 334 8.73 -5.06 -33.50
N SER A 335 9.26 -5.70 -32.44
CA SER A 335 10.41 -6.58 -32.61
C SER A 335 10.16 -7.86 -31.83
N SER A 336 9.56 -8.81 -32.53
CA SER A 336 9.55 -10.21 -32.16
C SER A 336 10.99 -10.71 -31.98
N LEU A 337 11.41 -10.88 -30.73
CA LEU A 337 12.61 -11.64 -30.39
C LEU A 337 12.18 -12.91 -29.67
N LEU A 338 12.31 -14.01 -30.41
CA LEU A 338 12.17 -15.37 -29.91
C LEU A 338 13.24 -15.60 -28.84
N GLU A 339 12.83 -16.05 -27.65
CA GLU A 339 13.74 -16.64 -26.69
C GLU A 339 13.38 -18.10 -26.43
N VAL A 340 14.44 -18.89 -26.43
CA VAL A 340 14.51 -20.35 -26.41
C VAL A 340 14.50 -20.82 -24.96
N ASP A 341 13.76 -21.89 -24.67
CA ASP A 341 13.69 -22.51 -23.34
C ASP A 341 15.08 -22.82 -22.76
N GLY A 342 15.41 -22.22 -21.61
CA GLY A 342 16.53 -22.57 -20.75
C GLY A 342 16.06 -23.31 -19.48
N PRO A 343 16.81 -24.30 -18.96
CA PRO A 343 16.27 -25.31 -18.06
C PRO A 343 16.04 -24.80 -16.63
N ALA A 344 15.01 -25.36 -16.00
CA ALA A 344 14.65 -25.16 -14.60
C ALA A 344 15.80 -25.49 -13.63
N MET A 345 16.23 -24.51 -12.85
CA MET A 345 17.12 -24.73 -11.71
C MET A 345 16.29 -25.26 -10.52
N LYS A 346 16.78 -26.34 -9.92
CA LYS A 346 16.15 -27.07 -8.81
C LYS A 346 16.17 -26.23 -7.54
N ASN A 347 15.00 -26.09 -6.92
CA ASN A 347 14.82 -25.53 -5.58
C ASN A 347 15.63 -26.34 -4.55
N VAL A 348 16.54 -25.68 -3.85
CA VAL A 348 17.16 -26.21 -2.63
C VAL A 348 16.34 -25.70 -1.45
N GLU A 349 15.66 -26.62 -0.76
CA GLU A 349 14.91 -26.36 0.47
C GLU A 349 15.86 -25.92 1.59
N PHE A 350 15.69 -24.70 2.11
CA PHE A 350 16.24 -24.32 3.41
C PHE A 350 15.24 -24.70 4.50
N LYS A 351 15.66 -25.64 5.35
CA LYS A 351 14.91 -26.12 6.52
C LYS A 351 14.61 -24.96 7.48
N ALA A 352 13.33 -24.78 7.80
CA ALA A 352 12.85 -23.83 8.79
C ALA A 352 13.36 -24.19 10.19
N GLN A 353 14.20 -23.32 10.78
CA GLN A 353 14.61 -23.43 12.17
C GLN A 353 13.72 -22.52 13.03
N LYS A 354 12.88 -23.14 13.86
CA LYS A 354 12.01 -22.45 14.84
C LYS A 354 12.85 -21.57 15.77
N ARG A 355 12.64 -20.25 15.75
CA ARG A 355 13.07 -19.33 16.84
C ARG A 355 12.10 -18.15 17.00
N GLY A 356 11.66 -17.96 18.25
CA GLY A 356 11.23 -16.68 18.82
C GLY A 356 9.85 -16.16 18.40
N LEU A 357 8.94 -16.01 19.37
CA LEU A 357 7.66 -15.31 19.22
C LEU A 357 7.94 -13.82 18.94
N CYS A 358 8.11 -13.43 17.68
CA CYS A 358 8.12 -12.03 17.28
C CYS A 358 6.68 -11.62 17.00
N THR A 359 6.10 -10.77 17.85
CA THR A 359 4.72 -10.26 17.74
C THR A 359 4.54 -9.24 16.61
N VAL A 360 5.62 -8.88 15.90
CA VAL A 360 5.60 -7.92 14.80
C VAL A 360 5.67 -8.66 13.46
N HIS A 361 4.71 -8.40 12.57
CA HIS A 361 4.69 -8.98 11.22
C HIS A 361 5.98 -8.64 10.47
N ARG A 362 6.53 -9.60 9.71
CA ARG A 362 7.85 -9.47 9.06
C ARG A 362 7.97 -8.26 8.10
N GLU A 363 6.84 -7.78 7.59
CA GLU A 363 6.77 -6.65 6.64
C GLU A 363 6.38 -5.33 7.30
N ALA A 364 6.29 -5.27 8.63
CA ALA A 364 5.93 -4.06 9.36
C ALA A 364 7.08 -3.05 9.42
N ASP A 365 6.72 -1.79 9.69
CA ASP A 365 7.65 -0.68 9.94
C ASP A 365 8.50 -0.30 8.72
N PHE A 366 7.99 -0.49 7.50
CA PHE A 366 8.61 0.03 6.28
C PHE A 366 8.00 1.37 5.87
N PHE A 367 8.83 2.25 5.33
CA PHE A 367 8.44 3.45 4.60
C PHE A 367 9.15 3.43 3.25
N TRP A 368 8.39 3.41 2.16
CA TRP A 368 8.92 3.20 0.81
C TRP A 368 8.46 4.32 -0.12
N SER A 369 9.38 5.22 -0.44
CA SER A 369 9.17 6.29 -1.41
C SER A 369 9.95 6.01 -2.68
N LEU A 370 9.24 5.78 -3.77
CA LEU A 370 9.79 5.57 -5.10
C LEU A 370 9.43 6.76 -5.98
N CYS A 371 10.43 7.50 -6.45
CA CYS A 371 10.27 8.52 -7.47
C CYS A 371 10.77 7.97 -8.81
N THR A 372 9.93 8.01 -9.85
CA THR A 372 10.32 7.70 -11.22
C THR A 372 10.39 8.97 -12.06
N ALA A 373 11.43 9.09 -12.87
CA ALA A 373 11.65 10.18 -13.82
C ALA A 373 12.18 9.62 -15.14
N ASP A 374 12.02 10.35 -16.24
CA ASP A 374 12.47 9.91 -17.55
C ASP A 374 14.01 9.92 -17.65
N MET A 375 14.58 8.92 -18.32
CA MET A 375 16.02 8.78 -18.52
C MET A 375 16.64 9.93 -19.34
N SER A 376 15.87 10.59 -20.22
CA SER A 376 16.35 11.76 -20.97
C SER A 376 16.78 12.94 -20.08
N LEU A 377 16.31 13.01 -18.83
CA LEU A 377 16.78 14.02 -17.86
C LEU A 377 18.26 13.83 -17.51
N LEU A 378 18.76 12.60 -17.56
CA LEU A 378 20.17 12.31 -17.34
C LEU A 378 21.02 12.71 -18.55
N GLU A 379 20.47 12.60 -19.77
CA GLU A 379 21.17 12.95 -21.03
C GLU A 379 21.30 14.45 -21.22
N GLN A 380 20.29 15.22 -20.79
CA GLN A 380 20.28 16.68 -20.93
C GLN A 380 21.15 17.39 -19.90
N SER A 381 21.28 16.82 -18.69
CA SER A 381 22.14 17.37 -17.65
C SER A 381 22.68 16.27 -16.74
N HIS A 382 23.83 15.71 -17.13
CA HIS A 382 24.48 14.61 -16.40
C HIS A 382 24.82 14.93 -14.93
N SER A 383 24.74 16.20 -14.49
CA SER A 383 25.13 16.65 -13.15
C SER A 383 24.03 17.35 -12.35
N SER A 384 22.79 17.46 -12.86
CA SER A 384 21.73 18.13 -12.10
C SER A 384 21.11 17.15 -11.09
N PRO A 385 21.04 17.49 -9.79
CA PRO A 385 20.43 16.63 -8.80
C PRO A 385 18.91 16.55 -9.02
N SER A 386 18.33 15.39 -8.73
CA SER A 386 16.87 15.18 -8.81
C SER A 386 16.11 16.22 -7.97
N LEU A 387 15.07 16.83 -8.56
CA LEU A 387 14.19 17.77 -7.86
C LEU A 387 13.48 17.11 -6.67
N TYR A 388 13.13 15.82 -6.79
CA TYR A 388 12.58 15.02 -5.70
C TYR A 388 13.54 14.93 -4.51
N LEU A 389 14.81 14.60 -4.76
CA LEU A 389 15.83 14.48 -3.71
C LEU A 389 16.17 15.84 -3.08
N GLN A 390 16.20 16.90 -3.88
CA GLN A 390 16.39 18.27 -3.38
C GLN A 390 15.25 18.69 -2.45
N CYS A 391 14.00 18.48 -2.87
CA CYS A 391 12.82 18.80 -2.07
C CYS A 391 12.79 18.00 -0.77
N LEU A 392 13.07 16.69 -0.84
CA LEU A 392 13.18 15.83 0.32
C LEU A 392 14.22 16.36 1.31
N SER A 393 15.41 16.70 0.83
CA SER A 393 16.49 17.23 1.66
C SER A 393 16.09 18.56 2.32
N GLN A 394 15.48 19.47 1.56
CA GLN A 394 15.02 20.76 2.08
C GLN A 394 13.99 20.59 3.20
N LYS A 395 12.95 19.78 2.95
CA LYS A 395 11.87 19.51 3.92
C LYS A 395 12.41 18.89 5.20
N LEU A 396 13.27 17.88 5.07
CA LEU A 396 13.89 17.23 6.22
C LEU A 396 14.79 18.18 7.02
N ARG A 397 15.57 19.04 6.35
CA ARG A 397 16.49 19.96 7.02
C ARG A 397 15.75 21.06 7.78
N GLN A 398 14.73 21.66 7.16
CA GLN A 398 13.97 22.80 7.71
C GLN A 398 12.94 22.37 8.76
N GLU A 399 12.32 21.21 8.58
CA GLU A 399 11.10 20.84 9.31
C GLU A 399 11.21 19.48 10.03
N ARG A 400 12.43 19.08 10.41
CA ARG A 400 12.75 17.76 11.03
C ARG A 400 11.88 17.32 12.22
N LYS A 401 11.19 18.25 12.88
CA LYS A 401 10.30 17.97 14.04
C LYS A 401 8.90 17.51 13.64
N ARG A 402 8.55 17.58 12.35
CA ARG A 402 7.26 17.14 11.81
C ARG A 402 7.29 15.65 11.46
N SER A 403 6.09 15.06 11.34
CA SER A 403 5.94 13.68 10.89
C SER A 403 6.53 13.52 9.49
N LEU A 404 7.28 12.44 9.25
CA LEU A 404 7.83 12.14 7.93
C LEU A 404 6.71 12.05 6.88
N LEU A 405 5.55 11.51 7.25
CA LEU A 405 4.40 11.39 6.36
C LEU A 405 3.86 12.76 5.95
N ASP A 406 3.76 13.71 6.87
CA ASP A 406 3.28 15.07 6.58
C ASP A 406 4.24 15.81 5.64
N LEU A 407 5.54 15.69 5.89
CA LEU A 407 6.58 16.27 5.02
C LEU A 407 6.51 15.68 3.61
N HIS A 408 6.23 14.38 3.51
CA HIS A 408 6.13 13.68 2.24
C HIS A 408 4.85 14.05 1.46
N ILE A 409 3.73 14.29 2.15
CA ILE A 409 2.51 14.82 1.52
C ILE A 409 2.78 16.19 0.87
N GLU A 410 3.50 17.07 1.55
CA GLU A 410 3.88 18.38 0.98
C GLU A 410 4.86 18.25 -0.17
N LEU A 411 5.79 17.31 -0.09
CA LEU A 411 6.67 16.96 -1.21
C LEU A 411 5.86 16.49 -2.41
N ASN A 412 4.86 15.63 -2.23
CA ASN A 412 3.99 15.16 -3.31
C ASN A 412 3.21 16.33 -3.94
N GLY A 413 2.71 17.26 -3.13
CA GLY A 413 2.08 18.48 -3.62
C GLY A 413 3.02 19.36 -4.46
N TYR A 414 4.27 19.52 -4.01
CA TYR A 414 5.29 20.26 -4.74
C TYR A 414 5.67 19.59 -6.08
N MET A 415 5.80 18.25 -6.10
CA MET A 415 6.04 17.49 -7.34
C MET A 415 4.85 17.60 -8.31
N TYR A 416 3.61 17.58 -7.79
CA TYR A 416 2.42 17.75 -8.61
C TYR A 416 2.36 19.14 -9.25
N ASP A 417 2.68 20.19 -8.49
CA ASP A 417 2.78 21.56 -9.02
C ASP A 417 3.85 21.66 -10.11
N TRP A 418 5.05 21.11 -9.88
CA TRP A 418 6.10 21.04 -10.90
C TRP A 418 5.62 20.33 -12.16
N ASN A 419 5.05 19.13 -12.02
CA ASN A 419 4.57 18.31 -13.13
C ASN A 419 3.45 18.98 -13.95
N SER A 420 2.74 19.95 -13.39
CA SER A 420 1.72 20.73 -14.10
C SER A 420 2.30 21.78 -15.07
N ARG A 421 3.59 22.12 -14.91
CA ARG A 421 4.27 23.20 -15.63
C ARG A 421 5.24 22.70 -16.71
N VAL A 422 5.51 21.40 -16.77
CA VAL A 422 6.56 20.81 -17.61
C VAL A 422 6.04 19.69 -18.51
N SER A 423 6.84 19.33 -19.53
CA SER A 423 6.52 18.25 -20.46
C SER A 423 6.60 16.87 -19.78
N ALA A 424 6.03 15.82 -20.40
CA ALA A 424 6.00 14.48 -19.81
C ALA A 424 7.40 13.92 -19.45
N LYS A 425 8.43 14.24 -20.24
CA LYS A 425 9.81 13.79 -20.02
C LYS A 425 10.50 14.48 -18.84
N GLU A 426 9.96 15.59 -18.35
CA GLU A 426 10.51 16.36 -17.24
C GLU A 426 9.78 16.14 -15.91
N LYS A 427 8.81 15.21 -15.90
CA LYS A 427 7.98 14.91 -14.74
C LYS A 427 8.69 13.97 -13.77
N TYR A 428 8.36 14.16 -12.50
CA TYR A 428 8.75 13.30 -11.39
C TYR A 428 7.50 12.66 -10.78
N TYR A 429 7.34 11.36 -10.94
CA TYR A 429 6.21 10.61 -10.38
C TYR A 429 6.60 9.99 -9.06
N VAL A 430 5.96 10.41 -7.98
CA VAL A 430 6.26 9.89 -6.63
C VAL A 430 5.17 8.92 -6.20
N TRP A 431 5.60 7.71 -5.86
CA TRP A 431 4.78 6.66 -5.26
C TRP A 431 5.24 6.41 -3.83
N LEU A 432 4.29 6.34 -2.90
CA LEU A 432 4.54 6.11 -1.49
C LEU A 432 3.77 4.87 -1.02
N GLN A 433 4.45 3.96 -0.34
CA GLN A 433 3.85 2.83 0.35
C GLN A 433 4.47 2.69 1.74
N HIS A 434 3.69 2.39 2.78
CA HIS A 434 4.26 2.17 4.11
C HIS A 434 3.46 1.17 4.94
N THR A 435 4.14 0.59 5.93
CA THR A 435 3.58 -0.28 6.97
C THR A 435 3.96 0.23 8.37
N LEU A 436 4.20 1.54 8.48
CA LEU A 436 4.43 2.23 9.74
C LEU A 436 3.23 2.03 10.68
N ARG A 437 3.51 1.75 11.95
CA ARG A 437 2.51 1.51 13.01
C ARG A 437 2.44 2.63 14.03
N LYS A 438 3.39 3.58 13.97
CA LYS A 438 3.58 4.67 14.93
C LYS A 438 3.92 5.96 14.19
N LYS A 439 3.74 7.10 14.85
CA LYS A 439 4.20 8.39 14.33
C LYS A 439 5.72 8.40 14.21
N LEU A 440 6.23 8.71 13.02
CA LEU A 440 7.65 8.74 12.71
C LEU A 440 8.12 10.18 12.52
N ILE A 441 9.07 10.63 13.34
CA ILE A 441 9.65 11.97 13.27
C ILE A 441 11.17 11.81 13.33
N LEU A 442 11.88 12.32 12.32
CA LEU A 442 13.33 12.14 12.17
C LEU A 442 14.12 13.17 12.98
N SER A 443 13.87 13.22 14.28
CA SER A 443 14.65 14.02 15.22
C SER A 443 14.93 13.21 16.48
N TYR A 444 15.81 13.69 17.34
CA TYR A 444 15.87 13.20 18.72
C TYR A 444 14.53 13.51 19.41
N THR A 445 13.96 12.52 20.08
CA THR A 445 12.62 12.57 20.70
C THR A 445 12.63 12.11 22.12
#